data_AF-A0AAN6Y5K0-F1
#
_entry.id   AF-A0AAN6Y5K0-F1
#
_cell.length_a   1.000
_cell.length_b   1.000
_cell.length_c   1.000
_cell.angle_alpha   90.00
_cell.angle_beta   90.00
_cell.angle_gamma   90.00
#
_symmetry.space_group_name_H-M   'P 1'
#
loop_
_entity.id
_entity.type
_entity.pdbx_description
1 polymer ?
#
loop_
_entity_poly.entity_id
_entity_poly.type
_entity_poly.pdbx_seq_one_letter_code
_entity_poly.pdbx_strand_id
1 'polypeptide(L)'
;MADPFGIIGVVGVATQVIQTTVQFGLDWKDAPSEARTFIDELQAFKTVLSETNMNIIVNPDFEDAFRGRRSTLLSQLGPTAQSTDTQRMVSDCHAEMRVLLDNLKKRSRGHRVGWERLKGAFLSTKTREAVGNLHRQCQPLNQLLAIDSAALIASTHREVKEGQRQQQQIHRVQYHVLDHIRHRIDSQDASVERKTILEWLTPIDYTSQQIDFIKRRQSGTGQWLLDSRDFQEWLKGGQKTLFCPGIPEAGKTILTAVVIEYLINRYHNDPTVGIAYIYCNFRQTDKQTLDDLLASLLRQLAESLPPLPQPVTDLYERHKTKRTRPSTAELSKALQGINAFSRAFVLVDALDECQTSNECRL
;
A
#
# COMPACT_ATOMS: atom_id res chain seq x y z
N MET A 1 21.04 29.82 -35.95
CA MET A 1 21.28 30.60 -37.19
C MET A 1 20.28 30.06 -38.20
N ALA A 2 19.28 30.86 -38.60
CA ALA A 2 18.14 30.37 -39.39
C ALA A 2 18.63 29.92 -40.77
N ASP A 3 18.30 28.69 -41.17
CA ASP A 3 18.60 28.14 -42.50
C ASP A 3 17.75 28.90 -43.54
N PRO A 4 18.35 29.82 -44.32
CA PRO A 4 17.60 30.65 -45.26
C PRO A 4 17.19 29.87 -46.51
N PHE A 5 17.61 28.61 -46.65
CA PHE A 5 17.29 27.72 -47.76
C PHE A 5 16.45 26.49 -47.35
N GLY A 6 16.25 26.27 -46.05
CA GLY A 6 15.39 25.23 -45.48
C GLY A 6 13.96 25.70 -45.21
N ILE A 7 13.32 25.10 -44.20
CA ILE A 7 11.89 25.29 -43.90
C ILE A 7 11.53 26.77 -43.69
N ILE A 8 12.37 27.52 -42.96
CA ILE A 8 12.17 28.94 -42.69
C ILE A 8 12.24 29.78 -43.99
N GLY A 9 13.15 29.42 -44.91
CA GLY A 9 13.24 30.01 -46.23
C GLY A 9 11.96 29.82 -47.06
N VAL A 10 11.45 28.58 -47.11
CA VAL A 10 10.19 28.23 -47.81
C VAL A 10 9.00 29.02 -47.25
N VAL A 11 8.85 29.04 -45.91
CA VAL A 11 7.78 29.81 -45.23
C VAL A 11 7.86 31.30 -45.56
N GLY A 12 9.09 31.86 -45.62
CA GLY A 12 9.33 33.25 -45.97
C GLY A 12 8.91 33.59 -47.40
N VAL A 13 9.26 32.74 -48.37
CA VAL A 13 8.88 32.94 -49.79
C VAL A 13 7.37 32.74 -49.98
N ALA A 14 6.77 31.71 -49.37
CA ALA A 14 5.32 31.49 -49.40
C ALA A 14 4.54 32.69 -48.86
N THR A 15 5.00 33.29 -47.75
CA THR A 15 4.40 34.50 -47.18
C THR A 15 4.44 35.67 -48.16
N GLN A 16 5.57 35.87 -48.85
CA GLN A 16 5.71 36.92 -49.85
C GLN A 16 4.82 36.69 -51.07
N VAL A 17 4.65 35.44 -51.52
CA VAL A 17 3.72 35.09 -52.61
C VAL A 17 2.28 35.41 -52.22
N ILE A 18 1.86 35.03 -51.01
CA ILE A 18 0.52 35.35 -50.49
C ILE A 18 0.32 36.87 -50.40
N GLN A 19 1.27 37.60 -49.81
CA GLN A 19 1.19 39.06 -49.70
C GLN A 19 1.13 39.76 -51.06
N THR A 20 1.97 39.32 -52.00
CA THR A 20 1.94 39.84 -53.39
C THR A 20 0.61 39.52 -54.06
N THR A 21 -0.03 38.40 -53.74
CA THR A 21 -1.32 38.04 -54.32
C THR A 21 -2.47 38.88 -53.70
N VAL A 22 -2.45 39.08 -52.38
CA VAL A 22 -3.44 39.89 -51.65
C VAL A 22 -3.36 41.38 -52.01
N GLN A 23 -2.14 41.94 -52.16
CA GLN A 23 -1.94 43.34 -52.57
C GLN A 23 -2.49 43.65 -53.97
N PHE A 24 -2.74 42.63 -54.79
CA PHE A 24 -3.18 42.77 -56.18
C PHE A 24 -4.70 42.70 -56.38
N GLY A 25 -5.50 42.41 -55.35
CA GLY A 25 -6.94 42.24 -55.49
C GLY A 25 -7.73 42.72 -54.28
N LEU A 26 -8.10 44.00 -54.25
CA LEU A 26 -9.21 44.48 -53.43
C LEU A 26 -10.54 44.12 -54.11
N ASP A 27 -10.88 42.85 -53.94
CA ASP A 27 -12.18 42.18 -53.87
C ASP A 27 -11.96 40.73 -54.31
N TRP A 28 -11.38 39.94 -53.41
CA TRP A 28 -11.10 38.50 -53.57
C TRP A 28 -12.34 37.67 -53.99
N LYS A 29 -13.54 38.26 -53.93
CA LYS A 29 -14.83 37.72 -54.38
C LYS A 29 -14.89 37.41 -55.88
N ASP A 30 -14.03 37.99 -56.72
CA ASP A 30 -14.01 37.75 -58.17
C ASP A 30 -12.81 36.93 -58.68
N ALA A 31 -11.99 36.40 -57.76
CA ALA A 31 -10.85 35.55 -58.11
C ALA A 31 -11.30 34.19 -58.72
N PRO A 32 -10.63 33.68 -59.77
CA PRO A 32 -10.87 32.34 -60.30
C PRO A 32 -10.72 31.27 -59.22
N SER A 33 -11.49 30.19 -59.30
CA SER A 33 -11.43 29.05 -58.39
C SER A 33 -10.00 28.53 -58.20
N GLU A 34 -9.23 28.44 -59.28
CA GLU A 34 -7.88 27.88 -59.29
C GLU A 34 -6.88 28.76 -58.51
N ALA A 35 -7.06 30.09 -58.56
CA ALA A 35 -6.22 31.03 -57.82
C ALA A 35 -6.51 30.98 -56.31
N ARG A 36 -7.79 30.78 -55.95
CA ARG A 36 -8.19 30.56 -54.55
C ARG A 36 -7.62 29.27 -54.01
N THR A 37 -7.81 28.17 -54.73
CA THR A 37 -7.26 26.85 -54.37
C THR A 37 -5.74 26.91 -54.19
N PHE A 38 -5.00 27.57 -55.09
CA PHE A 38 -3.56 27.73 -54.92
C PHE A 38 -3.17 28.51 -53.66
N ILE A 39 -3.85 29.61 -53.35
CA ILE A 39 -3.56 30.39 -52.15
C ILE A 39 -3.94 29.62 -50.88
N ASP A 40 -5.06 28.91 -50.87
CA ASP A 40 -5.49 28.07 -49.75
C ASP A 40 -4.47 26.95 -49.50
N GLU A 41 -3.99 26.28 -50.56
CA GLU A 41 -2.96 25.24 -50.46
C GLU A 41 -1.61 25.81 -50.01
N LEU A 42 -1.21 26.98 -50.52
CA LEU A 42 0.02 27.65 -50.12
C LEU A 42 -0.03 28.13 -48.67
N GLN A 43 -1.20 28.59 -48.20
CA GLN A 43 -1.44 28.92 -46.80
C GLN A 43 -1.36 27.66 -45.92
N ALA A 44 -2.03 26.57 -46.31
CA ALA A 44 -1.98 25.31 -45.58
C ALA A 44 -0.54 24.79 -45.46
N PHE A 45 0.23 24.79 -46.55
CA PHE A 45 1.62 24.36 -46.53
C PHE A 45 2.51 25.25 -45.66
N LYS A 46 2.35 26.58 -45.76
CA LYS A 46 3.06 27.53 -44.90
C LYS A 46 2.80 27.24 -43.42
N THR A 47 1.55 26.98 -43.06
CA THR A 47 1.15 26.66 -41.67
C THR A 47 1.80 25.37 -41.21
N VAL A 48 1.69 24.28 -41.99
CA VAL A 48 2.30 22.97 -41.66
C VAL A 48 3.81 23.10 -41.44
N LEU A 49 4.51 23.79 -42.34
CA LEU A 49 5.96 24.00 -42.22
C LEU A 49 6.34 24.86 -41.02
N SER A 50 5.55 25.90 -40.73
CA SER A 50 5.77 26.79 -39.59
C SER A 50 5.57 26.06 -38.27
N GLU A 51 4.49 25.28 -38.15
CA GLU A 51 4.21 24.45 -36.97
C GLU A 51 5.26 23.35 -36.80
N THR A 52 5.65 22.68 -37.88
CA THR A 52 6.72 21.65 -37.83
C THR A 52 8.05 22.26 -37.39
N ASN A 53 8.40 23.45 -37.86
CA ASN A 53 9.64 24.09 -37.44
C ASN A 53 9.58 24.51 -35.95
N MET A 54 8.52 25.21 -35.55
CA MET A 54 8.41 25.78 -34.21
C MET A 54 8.15 24.73 -33.11
N ASN A 55 7.23 23.81 -33.35
CA ASN A 55 6.75 22.90 -32.32
C ASN A 55 7.56 21.60 -32.25
N ILE A 56 8.39 21.31 -33.26
CA ILE A 56 9.06 20.02 -33.41
C ILE A 56 10.57 20.19 -33.62
N ILE A 57 11.00 20.85 -34.69
CA ILE A 57 12.44 20.92 -35.03
C ILE A 57 13.24 21.77 -34.04
N VAL A 58 12.65 22.89 -33.58
CA VAL A 58 13.30 23.82 -32.65
C VAL A 58 12.83 23.59 -31.20
N ASN A 59 11.88 22.67 -30.98
CA ASN A 59 11.33 22.41 -29.65
C ASN A 59 12.17 21.36 -28.89
N PRO A 60 12.86 21.74 -27.80
CA PRO A 60 13.68 20.80 -27.03
C PRO A 60 12.84 19.72 -26.33
N ASP A 61 11.59 20.00 -25.96
CA ASP A 61 10.72 19.02 -25.29
C ASP A 61 10.34 17.87 -26.24
N PHE A 62 10.20 18.17 -27.55
CA PHE A 62 9.96 17.14 -28.55
C PHE A 62 11.19 16.27 -28.74
N GLU A 63 12.38 16.86 -28.84
CA GLU A 63 13.63 16.10 -28.93
C GLU A 63 13.84 15.20 -27.69
N ASP A 64 13.54 15.73 -26.51
CA ASP A 64 13.62 15.00 -25.24
C ASP A 64 12.63 13.84 -25.14
N ALA A 65 11.43 13.98 -25.72
CA ALA A 65 10.47 12.89 -25.81
C ALA A 65 10.98 11.68 -26.63
N PHE A 66 11.98 11.90 -27.49
CA PHE A 66 12.69 10.87 -28.25
C PHE A 66 14.09 10.57 -27.69
N ARG A 67 14.46 11.07 -26.51
CA ARG A 67 15.79 10.83 -25.93
C ARG A 67 16.04 9.31 -25.75
N GLY A 68 17.09 8.80 -26.39
CA GLY A 68 17.40 7.37 -26.46
C GLY A 68 16.61 6.59 -27.51
N ARG A 69 15.90 7.27 -28.42
CA ARG A 69 15.05 6.71 -29.49
C ARG A 69 15.32 7.46 -30.80
N ARG A 70 14.89 6.90 -31.93
CA ARG A 70 15.03 7.53 -33.24
C ARG A 70 13.72 8.22 -33.64
N SER A 71 13.76 9.53 -33.87
CA SER A 71 12.69 10.27 -34.56
C SER A 71 12.97 10.24 -36.06
N THR A 72 11.97 9.84 -36.83
CA THR A 72 12.04 9.80 -38.29
C THR A 72 12.14 11.22 -38.84
N LEU A 73 11.37 12.16 -38.28
CA LEU A 73 11.34 13.55 -38.70
C LEU A 73 12.63 14.29 -38.35
N LEU A 74 13.13 14.18 -37.11
CA LEU A 74 14.41 14.78 -36.72
C LEU A 74 15.59 14.16 -37.49
N SER A 75 15.52 12.88 -37.86
CA SER A 75 16.56 12.27 -38.70
C SER A 75 16.55 12.76 -40.15
N GLN A 76 15.42 13.31 -40.60
CA GLN A 76 15.23 13.79 -41.97
C GLN A 76 15.41 15.31 -42.08
N LEU A 77 15.01 16.08 -41.07
CA LEU A 77 14.91 17.54 -41.12
C LEU A 77 15.52 18.24 -39.89
N GLY A 78 15.98 17.49 -38.90
CA GLY A 78 16.54 18.04 -37.67
C GLY A 78 17.93 18.67 -37.89
N PRO A 79 18.44 19.38 -36.88
CA PRO A 79 19.71 20.12 -36.97
C PRO A 79 20.94 19.24 -37.21
N THR A 80 20.84 17.93 -36.94
CA THR A 80 21.91 16.93 -37.14
C THR A 80 21.70 16.07 -38.38
N ALA A 81 20.62 16.27 -39.13
CA ALA A 81 20.34 15.51 -40.35
C ALA A 81 21.34 15.89 -41.46
N GLN A 82 22.14 14.92 -41.90
CA GLN A 82 22.98 15.04 -43.10
C GLN A 82 22.09 15.07 -44.35
N SER A 83 22.57 15.63 -45.47
CA SER A 83 21.82 15.82 -46.73
C SER A 83 20.85 14.66 -47.03
N THR A 84 19.58 14.85 -46.67
CA THR A 84 18.52 13.88 -46.90
C THR A 84 17.72 14.23 -48.14
N ASP A 85 17.03 13.24 -48.70
CA ASP A 85 16.09 13.47 -49.81
C ASP A 85 14.98 14.45 -49.41
N THR A 86 14.57 14.44 -48.14
CA THR A 86 13.56 15.38 -47.61
C THR A 86 14.12 16.81 -47.50
N GLN A 87 15.35 17.00 -47.05
CA GLN A 87 16.01 18.32 -47.04
C GLN A 87 16.21 18.86 -48.46
N ARG A 88 16.60 18.01 -49.42
CA ARG A 88 16.71 18.38 -50.83
C ARG A 88 15.36 18.80 -51.40
N MET A 89 14.31 18.02 -51.13
CA MET A 89 12.93 18.34 -51.53
C MET A 89 12.47 19.71 -50.99
N VAL A 90 12.77 20.04 -49.73
CA VAL A 90 12.46 21.36 -49.13
C VAL A 90 13.26 22.48 -49.82
N SER A 91 14.52 22.23 -50.15
CA SER A 91 15.38 23.19 -50.86
C SER A 91 14.92 23.44 -52.30
N ASP A 92 14.52 22.40 -53.02
CA ASP A 92 13.99 22.48 -54.37
C ASP A 92 12.65 23.23 -54.38
N CYS A 93 11.78 22.96 -53.39
CA CYS A 93 10.54 23.71 -53.17
C CYS A 93 10.81 25.21 -53.00
N HIS A 94 11.80 25.57 -52.18
CA HIS A 94 12.19 26.96 -51.98
C HIS A 94 12.64 27.64 -53.28
N ALA A 95 13.43 26.94 -54.11
CA ALA A 95 13.87 27.44 -55.40
C ALA A 95 12.71 27.66 -56.37
N GLU A 96 11.79 26.69 -56.49
CA GLU A 96 10.59 26.79 -57.32
C GLU A 96 9.69 27.96 -56.90
N MET A 97 9.42 28.09 -55.60
CA MET A 97 8.62 29.20 -55.06
C MET A 97 9.25 30.56 -55.32
N ARG A 98 10.58 30.66 -55.26
CA ARG A 98 11.29 31.91 -55.53
C ARG A 98 11.16 32.33 -57.00
N VAL A 99 11.25 31.37 -57.92
CA VAL A 99 11.00 31.61 -59.36
C VAL A 99 9.56 32.07 -59.59
N LEU A 100 8.59 31.45 -58.90
CA LEU A 100 7.19 31.85 -58.99
C LEU A 100 6.96 33.28 -58.45
N LEU A 101 7.54 33.61 -57.28
CA LEU A 101 7.48 34.94 -56.69
C LEU A 101 8.06 36.01 -57.62
N ASP A 102 9.23 35.76 -58.22
CA ASP A 102 9.87 36.68 -59.15
C ASP A 102 9.02 36.91 -60.42
N ASN A 103 8.37 35.87 -60.93
CA ASN A 103 7.47 35.98 -62.07
C ASN A 103 6.23 36.80 -61.73
N LEU A 104 5.65 36.61 -60.54
CA LEU A 104 4.52 37.42 -60.05
C LEU A 104 4.94 38.89 -59.88
N LYS A 105 6.08 39.17 -59.23
CA LYS A 105 6.63 40.52 -59.04
C LYS A 105 6.98 41.22 -60.36
N LYS A 106 7.52 40.51 -61.36
CA LYS A 106 7.81 41.09 -62.69
C LYS A 106 6.54 41.53 -63.42
N ARG A 107 5.49 40.71 -63.37
CA ARG A 107 4.19 41.01 -64.00
C ARG A 107 3.40 42.10 -63.27
N SER A 108 3.73 42.30 -62.00
CA SER A 108 3.19 43.30 -61.07
C SER A 108 3.58 44.75 -61.40
N ARG A 109 4.71 44.99 -62.09
CA ARG A 109 5.26 46.34 -62.33
C ARG A 109 4.70 47.08 -63.56
N GLY A 110 3.78 46.47 -64.33
CA GLY A 110 3.21 47.06 -65.55
C GLY A 110 1.89 47.80 -65.32
N HIS A 111 1.80 49.08 -65.70
CA HIS A 111 0.57 49.88 -65.56
C HIS A 111 -0.50 49.54 -66.63
N ARG A 112 -1.78 49.53 -66.18
CA ARG A 112 -3.07 49.48 -66.92
C ARG A 112 -3.66 48.14 -67.43
N VAL A 113 -2.99 46.99 -67.38
CA VAL A 113 -3.61 45.66 -67.70
C VAL A 113 -3.26 44.61 -66.63
N GLY A 114 -3.28 45.01 -65.36
CA GLY A 114 -2.75 44.22 -64.25
C GLY A 114 -3.51 42.93 -63.95
N TRP A 115 -4.85 42.95 -64.00
CA TRP A 115 -5.69 41.83 -63.56
C TRP A 115 -5.72 40.65 -64.55
N GLU A 116 -6.01 40.88 -65.84
CA GLU A 116 -6.09 39.80 -66.84
C GLU A 116 -4.75 39.09 -67.08
N ARG A 117 -3.62 39.80 -66.95
CA ARG A 117 -2.28 39.21 -67.02
C ARG A 117 -1.91 38.38 -65.80
N LEU A 118 -2.41 38.77 -64.62
CA LEU A 118 -2.24 38.01 -63.38
C LEU A 118 -3.15 36.78 -63.37
N LYS A 119 -4.40 36.94 -63.81
CA LYS A 119 -5.37 35.85 -64.04
C LYS A 119 -4.80 34.80 -64.98
N GLY A 120 -4.19 35.21 -66.09
CA GLY A 120 -3.45 34.32 -66.99
C GLY A 120 -2.18 33.69 -66.39
N ALA A 121 -1.60 34.27 -65.33
CA ALA A 121 -0.49 33.67 -64.59
C ALA A 121 -0.98 32.55 -63.66
N PHE A 122 -2.08 32.78 -62.93
CA PHE A 122 -2.71 31.75 -62.09
C PHE A 122 -3.32 30.61 -62.90
N LEU A 123 -3.90 30.91 -64.06
CA LEU A 123 -4.42 29.91 -65.01
C LEU A 123 -3.34 29.26 -65.88
N SER A 124 -2.07 29.65 -65.72
CA SER A 124 -0.99 29.05 -66.49
C SER A 124 -0.68 27.63 -66.00
N THR A 125 -0.30 26.76 -66.95
CA THR A 125 0.15 25.38 -66.67
C THR A 125 1.21 25.33 -65.57
N LYS A 126 2.10 26.33 -65.52
CA LYS A 126 3.16 26.47 -64.52
C LYS A 126 2.65 26.63 -63.09
N THR A 127 1.56 27.36 -62.87
CA THR A 127 1.01 27.55 -61.52
C THR A 127 0.29 26.28 -61.06
N ARG A 128 -0.45 25.61 -61.95
CA ARG A 128 -1.07 24.31 -61.65
C ARG A 128 -0.04 23.22 -61.36
N GLU A 129 1.09 23.23 -62.07
CA GLU A 129 2.25 22.37 -61.76
C GLU A 129 2.85 22.72 -60.40
N ALA A 130 2.97 24.01 -60.06
CA ALA A 130 3.45 24.43 -58.74
C ALA A 130 2.52 23.98 -57.60
N VAL A 131 1.19 24.06 -57.77
CA VAL A 131 0.17 23.52 -56.85
C VAL A 131 0.39 22.01 -56.66
N GLY A 132 0.48 21.25 -57.75
CA GLY A 132 0.68 19.79 -57.70
C GLY A 132 2.06 19.38 -57.15
N ASN A 133 3.09 20.20 -57.33
CA ASN A 133 4.40 19.99 -56.71
C ASN A 133 4.34 20.24 -55.20
N LEU A 134 3.68 21.32 -54.79
CA LEU A 134 3.48 21.67 -53.38
C LEU A 134 2.80 20.53 -52.63
N HIS A 135 1.69 20.03 -53.18
CA HIS A 135 0.93 18.93 -52.59
C HIS A 135 1.79 17.65 -52.47
N ARG A 136 2.51 17.29 -53.54
CA ARG A 136 3.44 16.14 -53.52
C ARG A 136 4.58 16.30 -52.52
N GLN A 137 5.01 17.52 -52.24
CA GLN A 137 6.08 17.82 -51.28
C GLN A 137 5.55 17.90 -49.83
N CYS A 138 4.28 18.26 -49.61
CA CYS A 138 3.64 18.20 -48.28
C CYS A 138 3.44 16.77 -47.78
N GLN A 139 3.11 15.85 -48.68
CA GLN A 139 2.67 14.51 -48.34
C GLN A 139 3.72 13.70 -47.55
N PRO A 140 5.03 13.68 -47.92
CA PRO A 140 6.07 13.01 -47.14
C PRO A 140 6.24 13.61 -45.74
N LEU A 141 6.16 14.93 -45.60
CA LEU A 141 6.30 15.63 -44.31
C LEU A 141 5.18 15.22 -43.35
N ASN A 142 3.95 15.21 -43.83
CA ASN A 142 2.79 14.77 -43.06
C ASN A 142 2.89 13.29 -42.66
N GLN A 143 3.45 12.43 -43.52
CA GLN A 143 3.70 11.02 -43.20
C GLN A 143 4.76 10.85 -42.10
N LEU A 144 5.87 11.60 -42.17
CA LEU A 144 6.91 11.57 -41.13
C LEU A 144 6.37 12.01 -39.77
N LEU A 145 5.55 13.06 -39.73
CA LEU A 145 4.85 13.52 -38.53
C LEU A 145 3.90 12.46 -37.96
N ALA A 146 3.13 11.80 -38.83
CA ALA A 146 2.21 10.75 -38.41
C ALA A 146 2.94 9.55 -37.79
N ILE A 147 4.10 9.17 -38.32
CA ILE A 147 4.90 8.07 -37.77
C ILE A 147 5.44 8.42 -36.39
N ASP A 148 6.07 9.59 -36.24
CA ASP A 148 6.66 9.99 -34.96
C ASP A 148 5.58 10.24 -33.89
N SER A 149 4.45 10.84 -34.25
CA SER A 149 3.31 10.99 -33.34
C SER A 149 2.76 9.64 -32.89
N ALA A 150 2.58 8.67 -33.80
CA ALA A 150 2.16 7.32 -33.45
C ALA A 150 3.18 6.61 -32.55
N ALA A 151 4.48 6.76 -32.82
CA ALA A 151 5.54 6.20 -31.99
C ALA A 151 5.54 6.81 -30.59
N LEU A 152 5.37 8.13 -30.48
CA LEU A 152 5.31 8.83 -29.20
C LEU A 152 4.06 8.41 -28.40
N ILE A 153 2.89 8.33 -29.04
CA ILE A 153 1.65 7.85 -28.41
C ILE A 153 1.81 6.41 -27.90
N ALA A 154 2.38 5.51 -28.71
CA ALA A 154 2.57 4.12 -28.30
C ALA A 154 3.53 3.98 -27.11
N SER A 155 4.60 4.78 -27.10
CA SER A 155 5.60 4.78 -26.03
C SER A 155 5.07 5.38 -24.73
N THR A 156 4.42 6.54 -24.78
CA THR A 156 3.79 7.18 -23.62
C THR A 156 2.69 6.28 -23.05
N HIS A 157 1.89 5.63 -23.90
CA HIS A 157 0.90 4.66 -23.44
C HIS A 157 1.53 3.48 -22.69
N ARG A 158 2.70 2.99 -23.16
CA ARG A 158 3.44 1.92 -22.47
C ARG A 158 3.93 2.37 -21.10
N GLU A 159 4.58 3.53 -21.02
CA GLU A 159 5.09 4.10 -19.77
C GLU A 159 3.96 4.37 -18.76
N VAL A 160 2.85 4.95 -19.23
CA VAL A 160 1.66 5.17 -18.38
C VAL A 160 1.11 3.85 -17.88
N LYS A 161 1.04 2.81 -18.73
CA LYS A 161 0.55 1.48 -18.34
C LYS A 161 1.50 0.80 -17.34
N GLU A 162 2.81 0.97 -17.49
CA GLU A 162 3.80 0.50 -16.53
C GLU A 162 3.69 1.24 -15.20
N GLY A 163 3.58 2.57 -15.23
CA GLY A 163 3.34 3.39 -14.03
C GLY A 163 2.05 3.00 -13.31
N GLN A 164 0.96 2.75 -14.04
CA GLN A 164 -0.31 2.27 -13.47
C GLN A 164 -0.15 0.88 -12.81
N ARG A 165 0.60 -0.04 -13.41
CA ARG A 165 0.88 -1.36 -12.81
C ARG A 165 1.70 -1.24 -11.53
N GLN A 166 2.74 -0.41 -11.53
CA GLN A 166 3.55 -0.14 -10.34
C GLN A 166 2.68 0.50 -9.24
N GLN A 167 1.85 1.47 -9.58
CA GLN A 167 0.91 2.11 -8.65
C GLN A 167 -0.06 1.09 -8.03
N GLN A 168 -0.61 0.18 -8.85
CA GLN A 168 -1.48 -0.90 -8.34
C GLN A 168 -0.73 -1.86 -7.41
N GLN A 169 0.53 -2.19 -7.72
CA GLN A 169 1.36 -3.03 -6.86
C GLN A 169 1.66 -2.35 -5.52
N ILE A 170 2.04 -1.06 -5.54
CA ILE A 170 2.26 -0.25 -4.34
C ILE A 170 0.99 -0.25 -3.47
N HIS A 171 -0.17 -0.01 -4.08
CA HIS A 171 -1.44 0.03 -3.36
C HIS A 171 -1.77 -1.33 -2.69
N ARG A 172 -1.51 -2.45 -3.38
CA ARG A 172 -1.69 -3.79 -2.81
C ARG A 172 -0.78 -4.04 -1.61
N VAL A 173 0.52 -3.70 -1.73
CA VAL A 173 1.47 -3.86 -0.63
C VAL A 173 1.08 -2.97 0.56
N GLN A 174 0.66 -1.73 0.29
CA GLN A 174 0.22 -0.80 1.32
C GLN A 174 -0.97 -1.34 2.13
N TYR A 175 -2.00 -1.91 1.47
CA TYR A 175 -3.10 -2.55 2.17
C TYR A 175 -2.65 -3.72 3.03
N HIS A 176 -1.77 -4.58 2.51
CA HIS A 176 -1.28 -5.73 3.26
C HIS A 176 -0.47 -5.30 4.50
N VAL A 177 0.36 -4.26 4.38
CA VAL A 177 1.11 -3.70 5.51
C VAL A 177 0.16 -3.11 6.56
N LEU A 178 -0.86 -2.35 6.14
CA LEU A 178 -1.84 -1.76 7.07
C LEU A 178 -2.63 -2.83 7.82
N ASP A 179 -3.05 -3.89 7.13
CA ASP A 179 -3.76 -5.02 7.73
C ASP A 179 -2.89 -5.75 8.76
N HIS A 180 -1.61 -6.00 8.43
CA HIS A 180 -0.68 -6.64 9.35
C HIS A 180 -0.39 -5.79 10.59
N ILE A 181 -0.25 -4.46 10.41
CA ILE A 181 -0.07 -3.51 11.52
C ILE A 181 -1.32 -3.51 12.42
N ARG A 182 -2.52 -3.46 11.83
CA ARG A 182 -3.78 -3.50 12.57
C ARG A 182 -3.89 -4.77 13.42
N HIS A 183 -3.65 -5.94 12.83
CA HIS A 183 -3.68 -7.21 13.55
C HIS A 183 -2.68 -7.25 14.72
N ARG A 184 -1.48 -6.68 14.53
CA ARG A 184 -0.48 -6.58 15.60
C ARG A 184 -0.96 -5.68 16.74
N ILE A 185 -1.52 -4.51 16.43
CA ILE A 185 -2.08 -3.59 17.42
C ILE A 185 -3.22 -4.26 18.19
N ASP A 186 -4.20 -4.84 17.49
CA ASP A 186 -5.35 -5.50 18.11
C ASP A 186 -4.90 -6.66 19.05
N SER A 187 -3.89 -7.44 18.61
CA SER A 187 -3.33 -8.53 19.44
C SER A 187 -2.60 -8.03 20.68
N GLN A 188 -1.90 -6.89 20.56
CA GLN A 188 -1.17 -6.27 21.65
C GLN A 188 -2.13 -5.65 22.66
N ASP A 189 -3.17 -4.96 22.19
CA ASP A 189 -4.20 -4.37 23.04
C ASP A 189 -4.95 -5.46 23.83
N ALA A 190 -5.32 -6.56 23.18
CA ALA A 190 -5.93 -7.72 23.85
C ALA A 190 -4.99 -8.34 24.89
N SER A 191 -3.68 -8.43 24.61
CA SER A 191 -2.69 -8.94 25.57
C SER A 191 -2.52 -8.00 26.77
N VAL A 192 -2.53 -6.68 26.55
CA VAL A 192 -2.40 -5.67 27.61
C VAL A 192 -3.65 -5.66 28.48
N GLU A 193 -4.84 -5.70 27.87
CA GLU A 193 -6.11 -5.78 28.60
C GLU A 193 -6.17 -7.07 29.43
N ARG A 194 -5.83 -8.21 28.84
CA ARG A 194 -5.76 -9.49 29.55
C ARG A 194 -4.89 -9.41 30.79
N LYS A 195 -3.66 -8.88 30.65
CA LYS A 195 -2.73 -8.73 31.77
C LYS A 195 -3.30 -7.79 32.84
N THR A 196 -3.90 -6.68 32.42
CA THR A 196 -4.52 -5.69 33.31
C THR A 196 -5.64 -6.32 34.15
N ILE A 197 -6.48 -7.16 33.55
CA ILE A 197 -7.58 -7.85 34.25
C ILE A 197 -7.04 -8.88 35.26
N LEU A 198 -6.04 -9.67 34.88
CA LEU A 198 -5.45 -10.68 35.77
C LEU A 198 -4.71 -10.04 36.96
N GLU A 199 -3.96 -8.96 36.73
CA GLU A 199 -3.30 -8.18 37.78
C GLU A 199 -4.31 -7.46 38.67
N TRP A 200 -5.44 -7.02 38.10
CA TRP A 200 -6.54 -6.45 38.87
C TRP A 200 -7.16 -7.48 39.81
N LEU A 201 -7.35 -8.75 39.40
CA LEU A 201 -7.88 -9.78 40.30
C LEU A 201 -6.99 -9.95 41.55
N THR A 202 -5.70 -10.19 41.35
CA THR A 202 -4.73 -10.21 42.45
C THR A 202 -3.30 -10.08 41.94
N PRO A 203 -2.42 -9.34 42.65
CA PRO A 203 -0.99 -9.34 42.35
C PRO A 203 -0.27 -10.60 42.89
N ILE A 204 -0.93 -11.44 43.69
CA ILE A 204 -0.31 -12.61 44.33
C ILE A 204 -0.03 -13.68 43.26
N ASP A 205 1.22 -14.13 43.21
CA ASP A 205 1.69 -15.20 42.35
C ASP A 205 2.47 -16.25 43.15
N TYR A 206 1.96 -17.47 43.18
CA TYR A 206 2.55 -18.61 43.89
C TYR A 206 3.64 -19.33 43.08
N THR A 207 3.85 -18.97 41.81
CA THR A 207 4.83 -19.62 40.92
C THR A 207 6.24 -19.60 41.47
N SER A 208 6.66 -18.47 42.07
CA SER A 208 7.99 -18.35 42.67
C SER A 208 8.17 -19.31 43.86
N GLN A 209 7.14 -19.50 44.69
CA GLN A 209 7.18 -20.46 45.81
C GLN A 209 7.21 -21.90 45.30
N GLN A 210 6.39 -22.22 44.29
CA GLN A 210 6.40 -23.53 43.64
C GLN A 210 7.80 -23.89 43.12
N ILE A 211 8.46 -22.97 42.42
CA ILE A 211 9.82 -23.17 41.91
C ILE A 211 10.83 -23.39 43.05
N ASP A 212 10.74 -22.60 44.14
CA ASP A 212 11.62 -22.77 45.30
C ASP A 212 11.45 -24.14 45.96
N PHE A 213 10.21 -24.57 46.21
CA PHE A 213 9.92 -25.84 46.86
C PHE A 213 10.35 -27.04 46.01
N ILE A 214 10.16 -26.99 44.69
CA ILE A 214 10.67 -28.02 43.79
C ILE A 214 12.19 -28.06 43.76
N LYS A 215 12.88 -26.90 43.75
CA LYS A 215 14.35 -26.85 43.81
C LYS A 215 14.93 -27.46 45.09
N ARG A 216 14.22 -27.30 46.20
CA ARG A 216 14.62 -27.83 47.52
C ARG A 216 14.31 -29.31 47.70
N ARG A 217 13.46 -29.89 46.83
CA ARG A 217 13.09 -31.30 46.88
C ARG A 217 14.32 -32.20 46.68
N GLN A 218 14.50 -33.17 47.58
CA GLN A 218 15.47 -34.25 47.38
C GLN A 218 14.93 -35.27 46.37
N SER A 219 15.77 -35.76 45.46
CA SER A 219 15.37 -36.74 44.45
C SER A 219 14.66 -37.96 45.07
N GLY A 220 13.56 -38.40 44.45
CA GLY A 220 12.71 -39.50 44.95
C GLY A 220 11.70 -39.12 46.04
N THR A 221 11.77 -37.91 46.61
CA THR A 221 10.79 -37.44 47.60
C THR A 221 9.40 -37.32 47.00
N GLY A 222 8.40 -37.89 47.67
CA GLY A 222 7.00 -37.81 47.27
C GLY A 222 6.54 -38.89 46.29
N GLN A 223 7.44 -39.73 45.78
CA GLN A 223 7.07 -40.80 44.85
C GLN A 223 6.06 -41.79 45.49
N TRP A 224 6.27 -42.13 46.76
CA TRP A 224 5.36 -43.00 47.51
C TRP A 224 3.91 -42.48 47.55
N LEU A 225 3.71 -41.16 47.56
CA LEU A 225 2.39 -40.53 47.53
C LEU A 225 1.78 -40.66 46.14
N LEU A 226 2.56 -40.38 45.10
CA LEU A 226 2.10 -40.51 43.70
C LEU A 226 1.72 -41.95 43.35
N ASP A 227 2.39 -42.94 43.94
CA ASP A 227 2.08 -44.36 43.72
C ASP A 227 0.98 -44.89 44.65
N SER A 228 0.53 -44.10 45.63
CA SER A 228 -0.50 -44.51 46.57
C SER A 228 -1.86 -44.71 45.90
N ARG A 229 -2.64 -45.66 46.43
CA ARG A 229 -4.00 -45.93 45.94
C ARG A 229 -4.89 -44.69 46.05
N ASP A 230 -4.83 -43.98 47.16
CA ASP A 230 -5.68 -42.81 47.43
C ASP A 230 -5.41 -41.68 46.43
N PHE A 231 -4.12 -41.41 46.14
CA PHE A 231 -3.75 -40.44 45.11
C PHE A 231 -4.25 -40.86 43.72
N GLN A 232 -4.11 -42.14 43.36
CA GLN A 232 -4.55 -42.63 42.06
C GLN A 232 -6.09 -42.61 41.91
N GLU A 233 -6.84 -42.89 42.98
CA GLU A 233 -8.30 -42.77 43.00
C GLU A 233 -8.73 -41.30 42.88
N TRP A 234 -8.10 -40.39 43.62
CA TRP A 234 -8.32 -38.96 43.50
C TRP A 234 -7.97 -38.46 42.09
N LEU A 235 -6.81 -38.83 41.55
CA LEU A 235 -6.35 -38.45 40.21
C LEU A 235 -7.31 -38.93 39.11
N LYS A 236 -7.98 -40.08 39.28
CA LYS A 236 -8.97 -40.60 38.31
C LYS A 236 -10.38 -40.03 38.52
N GLY A 237 -10.62 -39.31 39.61
CA GLY A 237 -11.91 -38.71 39.94
C GLY A 237 -12.86 -39.64 40.70
N GLY A 238 -12.36 -40.77 41.19
CA GLY A 238 -13.11 -41.65 42.10
C GLY A 238 -13.33 -41.01 43.47
N GLN A 239 -12.47 -40.07 43.86
CA GLN A 239 -12.62 -39.24 45.05
C GLN A 239 -12.47 -37.75 44.68
N LYS A 240 -13.31 -36.88 45.25
CA LYS A 240 -13.28 -35.43 44.97
C LYS A 240 -12.19 -34.69 45.75
N THR A 241 -11.87 -35.18 46.94
CA THR A 241 -10.93 -34.53 47.86
C THR A 241 -9.93 -35.56 48.38
N LEU A 242 -8.64 -35.23 48.31
CA LEU A 242 -7.57 -35.96 48.98
C LEU A 242 -7.07 -35.11 50.14
N PHE A 243 -7.20 -35.62 51.37
CA PHE A 243 -6.72 -34.94 52.57
C PHE A 243 -5.42 -35.59 53.05
N CYS A 244 -4.37 -34.78 53.20
CA CYS A 244 -3.03 -35.24 53.57
C CYS A 244 -2.65 -34.70 54.96
N PRO A 245 -3.12 -35.33 56.06
CA PRO A 245 -2.74 -34.92 57.41
C PRO A 245 -1.27 -35.25 57.67
N GLY A 246 -0.64 -34.48 58.56
CA GLY A 246 0.70 -34.77 59.02
C GLY A 246 1.14 -33.81 60.10
N ILE A 247 2.06 -34.26 60.96
CA ILE A 247 2.67 -33.41 61.99
C ILE A 247 3.40 -32.22 61.34
N PRO A 248 3.63 -31.12 62.07
CA PRO A 248 4.53 -30.06 61.63
C PRO A 248 5.86 -30.65 61.14
N GLU A 249 6.46 -30.02 60.12
CA GLU A 249 7.74 -30.43 59.52
C GLU A 249 7.78 -31.80 58.81
N ALA A 250 6.65 -32.51 58.68
CA ALA A 250 6.56 -33.77 57.93
C ALA A 250 6.80 -33.67 56.40
N GLY A 251 7.15 -32.48 55.88
CA GLY A 251 7.40 -32.26 54.46
C GLY A 251 6.15 -32.05 53.59
N LYS A 252 4.99 -31.74 54.19
CA LYS A 252 3.70 -31.53 53.49
C LYS A 252 3.81 -30.56 52.31
N THR A 253 4.42 -29.40 52.51
CA THR A 253 4.64 -28.40 51.44
C THR A 253 5.44 -28.95 50.27
N ILE A 254 6.47 -29.77 50.53
CA ILE A 254 7.24 -30.42 49.46
C ILE A 254 6.39 -31.45 48.72
N LEU A 255 5.53 -32.20 49.42
CA LEU A 255 4.58 -33.13 48.79
C LEU A 255 3.55 -32.38 47.94
N THR A 256 3.01 -31.26 48.42
CA THR A 256 2.11 -30.40 47.64
C THR A 256 2.79 -29.93 46.36
N ALA A 257 4.03 -29.43 46.46
CA ALA A 257 4.82 -29.01 45.30
C ALA A 257 5.05 -30.15 44.30
N VAL A 258 5.37 -31.36 44.77
CA VAL A 258 5.53 -32.58 43.95
C VAL A 258 4.24 -32.88 43.18
N VAL A 259 3.09 -32.83 43.83
CA VAL A 259 1.80 -33.09 43.17
C VAL A 259 1.50 -32.03 42.12
N ILE A 260 1.74 -30.75 42.42
CA ILE A 260 1.55 -29.66 41.45
C ILE A 260 2.42 -29.90 40.21
N GLU A 261 3.72 -30.19 40.39
CA GLU A 261 4.64 -30.48 39.28
C GLU A 261 4.19 -31.70 38.48
N TYR A 262 3.76 -32.77 39.15
CA TYR A 262 3.22 -33.95 38.49
C TYR A 262 2.00 -33.63 37.63
N LEU A 263 1.02 -32.87 38.16
CA LEU A 263 -0.19 -32.51 37.43
C LEU A 263 0.11 -31.60 36.24
N ILE A 264 0.97 -30.58 36.41
CA ILE A 264 1.39 -29.70 35.33
C ILE A 264 2.04 -30.53 34.22
N ASN A 265 2.99 -31.41 34.54
CA ASN A 265 3.66 -32.24 33.55
C ASN A 265 2.70 -33.23 32.87
N ARG A 266 1.77 -33.82 33.62
CA ARG A 266 0.80 -34.78 33.09
C ARG A 266 -0.21 -34.13 32.14
N TYR A 267 -0.67 -32.92 32.43
CA TYR A 267 -1.75 -32.26 31.70
C TYR A 267 -1.31 -31.02 30.89
N HIS A 268 0.00 -30.79 30.70
CA HIS A 268 0.51 -29.61 29.99
C HIS A 268 -0.07 -29.36 28.59
N ASN A 269 -0.50 -30.43 27.88
CA ASN A 269 -1.11 -30.35 26.55
C ASN A 269 -2.64 -30.47 26.56
N ASP A 270 -3.28 -30.59 27.73
CA ASP A 270 -4.72 -30.73 27.86
C ASP A 270 -5.35 -29.42 28.38
N PRO A 271 -5.86 -28.54 27.48
CA PRO A 271 -6.45 -27.27 27.88
C PRO A 271 -7.79 -27.42 28.61
N THR A 272 -8.34 -28.63 28.69
CA THR A 272 -9.61 -28.90 29.38
C THR A 272 -9.42 -29.18 30.87
N VAL A 273 -8.17 -29.26 31.35
CA VAL A 273 -7.83 -29.48 32.76
C VAL A 273 -7.24 -28.23 33.38
N GLY A 274 -7.95 -27.63 34.34
CA GLY A 274 -7.47 -26.50 35.11
C GLY A 274 -6.62 -26.94 36.30
N ILE A 275 -5.54 -26.24 36.60
CA ILE A 275 -4.71 -26.48 37.79
C ILE A 275 -4.51 -25.15 38.48
N ALA A 276 -4.86 -25.09 39.77
CA ALA A 276 -4.63 -23.92 40.61
C ALA A 276 -4.12 -24.36 41.97
N TYR A 277 -3.29 -23.53 42.60
CA TYR A 277 -2.68 -23.86 43.88
C TYR A 277 -2.45 -22.64 44.77
N ILE A 278 -2.44 -22.87 46.08
CA ILE A 278 -2.25 -21.87 47.12
C ILE A 278 -1.25 -22.42 48.14
N TYR A 279 -0.33 -21.56 48.57
CA TYR A 279 0.50 -21.78 49.76
C TYR A 279 0.03 -20.84 50.89
N CYS A 280 -0.78 -21.34 51.84
CA CYS A 280 -1.12 -20.56 53.05
C CYS A 280 0.16 -20.35 53.88
N ASN A 281 0.22 -19.23 54.60
CA ASN A 281 1.36 -18.87 55.44
C ASN A 281 0.89 -17.96 56.58
N PHE A 282 0.99 -18.45 57.80
CA PHE A 282 0.56 -17.74 59.01
C PHE A 282 1.22 -16.36 59.21
N ARG A 283 2.36 -16.08 58.55
CA ARG A 283 3.07 -14.78 58.62
C ARG A 283 2.56 -13.74 57.62
N GLN A 284 1.66 -14.11 56.71
CA GLN A 284 1.11 -13.22 55.68
C GLN A 284 -0.39 -12.96 55.88
N THR A 285 -0.82 -12.83 57.14
CA THR A 285 -2.21 -12.62 57.54
C THR A 285 -2.92 -11.51 56.77
N ASP A 286 -2.20 -10.43 56.45
CA ASP A 286 -2.77 -9.24 55.78
C ASP A 286 -3.00 -9.46 54.26
N LYS A 287 -2.55 -10.59 53.70
CA LYS A 287 -2.65 -10.93 52.26
C LYS A 287 -3.33 -12.27 52.01
N GLN A 288 -3.98 -12.84 53.03
CA GLN A 288 -4.63 -14.15 52.99
C GLN A 288 -6.06 -14.08 53.51
N THR A 289 -6.79 -13.02 53.14
CA THR A 289 -8.24 -13.01 53.32
C THR A 289 -8.88 -14.03 52.37
N LEU A 290 -10.08 -14.50 52.69
CA LEU A 290 -10.81 -15.43 51.81
C LEU A 290 -10.97 -14.86 50.38
N ASP A 291 -11.14 -13.54 50.27
CA ASP A 291 -11.23 -12.84 48.99
C ASP A 291 -9.92 -12.95 48.20
N ASP A 292 -8.77 -12.76 48.84
CA ASP A 292 -7.45 -12.88 48.19
C ASP A 292 -7.20 -14.31 47.67
N LEU A 293 -7.58 -15.31 48.46
CA LEU A 293 -7.42 -16.72 48.09
C LEU A 293 -8.31 -17.08 46.88
N LEU A 294 -9.59 -16.71 46.92
CA LEU A 294 -10.51 -16.95 45.80
C LEU A 294 -10.09 -16.18 44.55
N ALA A 295 -9.64 -14.93 44.69
CA ALA A 295 -9.12 -14.14 43.59
C ALA A 295 -7.86 -14.77 42.96
N SER A 296 -6.99 -15.38 43.77
CA SER A 296 -5.82 -16.11 43.28
C SER A 296 -6.18 -17.38 42.50
N LEU A 297 -7.13 -18.17 43.00
CA LEU A 297 -7.65 -19.32 42.24
C LEU A 297 -8.28 -18.87 40.93
N LEU A 298 -9.10 -17.80 40.97
CA LEU A 298 -9.78 -17.27 39.80
C LEU A 298 -8.78 -16.77 38.76
N ARG A 299 -7.74 -16.06 39.20
CA ARG A 299 -6.65 -15.59 38.35
C ARG A 299 -5.94 -16.77 37.68
N GLN A 300 -5.48 -17.77 38.43
CA GLN A 300 -4.73 -18.91 37.89
C GLN A 300 -5.54 -19.69 36.85
N LEU A 301 -6.82 -19.97 37.15
CA LEU A 301 -7.71 -20.68 36.24
C LEU A 301 -8.01 -19.86 34.99
N ALA A 302 -8.29 -18.55 35.13
CA ALA A 302 -8.52 -17.67 33.99
C ALA A 302 -7.25 -17.48 33.13
N GLU A 303 -6.08 -17.42 33.76
CA GLU A 303 -4.79 -17.27 33.09
C GLU A 303 -4.42 -18.47 32.22
N SER A 304 -4.93 -19.66 32.52
CA SER A 304 -4.77 -20.83 31.66
C SER A 304 -5.71 -20.87 30.44
N LEU A 305 -6.65 -19.91 30.32
CA LEU A 305 -7.63 -19.84 29.23
C LEU A 305 -7.41 -18.59 28.35
N PRO A 306 -7.03 -18.77 27.08
CA PRO A 306 -7.10 -17.72 26.06
C PRO A 306 -8.28 -17.99 25.09
N PRO A 307 -9.27 -17.08 24.95
CA PRO A 307 -9.43 -15.79 25.65
C PRO A 307 -9.86 -15.95 27.12
N LEU A 308 -9.87 -14.84 27.88
CA LEU A 308 -10.34 -14.84 29.28
C LEU A 308 -11.81 -15.27 29.35
N PRO A 309 -12.22 -16.01 30.40
CA PRO A 309 -13.61 -16.38 30.59
C PRO A 309 -14.53 -15.16 30.78
N GLN A 310 -15.71 -15.19 30.16
CA GLN A 310 -16.70 -14.11 30.25
C GLN A 310 -17.06 -13.71 31.70
N PRO A 311 -17.20 -14.63 32.67
CA PRO A 311 -17.47 -14.24 34.06
C PRO A 311 -16.38 -13.36 34.68
N VAL A 312 -15.13 -13.47 34.21
CA VAL A 312 -13.99 -12.67 34.70
C VAL A 312 -14.00 -11.28 34.08
N THR A 313 -14.22 -11.19 32.76
CA THR A 313 -14.30 -9.90 32.06
C THR A 313 -15.51 -9.08 32.53
N ASP A 314 -16.68 -9.72 32.69
CA ASP A 314 -17.88 -9.07 33.23
C ASP A 314 -17.68 -8.59 34.68
N LEU A 315 -16.97 -9.38 35.49
CA LEU A 315 -16.63 -8.99 36.86
C LEU A 315 -15.72 -7.75 36.85
N TYR A 316 -14.69 -7.74 36.02
CA TYR A 316 -13.80 -6.59 35.87
C TYR A 316 -14.55 -5.33 35.46
N GLU A 317 -15.34 -5.37 34.39
CA GLU A 317 -16.04 -4.18 33.88
C GLU A 317 -17.03 -3.58 34.90
N ARG A 318 -17.70 -4.42 35.71
CA ARG A 318 -18.58 -3.93 36.80
C ARG A 318 -17.84 -3.13 37.86
N HIS A 319 -16.59 -3.48 38.15
CA HIS A 319 -15.79 -2.88 39.22
C HIS A 319 -14.82 -1.79 38.73
N LYS A 320 -14.40 -1.84 37.46
CA LYS A 320 -13.46 -0.90 36.83
C LYS A 320 -13.92 0.55 36.94
N THR A 321 -15.15 0.85 36.53
CA THR A 321 -15.71 2.21 36.58
C THR A 321 -15.91 2.70 38.01
N LYS A 322 -16.30 1.81 38.93
CA LYS A 322 -16.59 2.12 40.33
C LYS A 322 -15.33 2.15 41.22
N ARG A 323 -14.19 1.67 40.72
CA ARG A 323 -12.92 1.52 41.45
C ARG A 323 -13.08 0.74 42.77
N THR A 324 -13.83 -0.36 42.72
CA THR A 324 -14.08 -1.24 43.88
C THR A 324 -13.44 -2.62 43.68
N ARG A 325 -13.38 -3.42 44.75
CA ARG A 325 -12.96 -4.83 44.70
C ARG A 325 -14.18 -5.75 44.71
N PRO A 326 -14.10 -6.92 44.06
CA PRO A 326 -15.17 -7.91 44.11
C PRO A 326 -15.29 -8.52 45.50
N SER A 327 -16.51 -8.85 45.91
CA SER A 327 -16.79 -9.55 47.16
C SER A 327 -16.54 -11.06 47.03
N THR A 328 -16.45 -11.77 48.17
CA THR A 328 -16.34 -13.24 48.25
C THR A 328 -17.39 -13.96 47.39
N ALA A 329 -18.64 -13.49 47.45
CA ALA A 329 -19.76 -14.09 46.73
C ALA A 329 -19.60 -13.91 45.21
N GLU A 330 -19.09 -12.75 44.77
CA GLU A 330 -18.85 -12.47 43.36
C GLU A 330 -17.68 -13.29 42.81
N LEU A 331 -16.59 -13.41 43.58
CA LEU A 331 -15.44 -14.25 43.23
C LEU A 331 -15.84 -15.72 43.13
N SER A 332 -16.60 -16.23 44.11
CA SER A 332 -17.13 -17.60 44.10
C SER A 332 -18.02 -17.86 42.89
N LYS A 333 -18.92 -16.91 42.57
CA LYS A 333 -19.78 -17.01 41.39
C LYS A 333 -18.98 -16.99 40.08
N ALA A 334 -17.94 -16.15 40.00
CA ALA A 334 -17.07 -16.09 38.82
C ALA A 334 -16.29 -17.40 38.64
N LEU A 335 -15.75 -17.98 39.71
CA LEU A 335 -15.10 -19.29 39.71
C LEU A 335 -16.03 -20.39 39.21
N GLN A 336 -17.26 -20.45 39.74
CA GLN A 336 -18.27 -21.42 39.30
C GLN A 336 -18.71 -21.22 37.85
N GLY A 337 -18.60 -19.99 37.33
CA GLY A 337 -18.93 -19.66 35.95
C GLY A 337 -17.89 -20.12 34.92
N ILE A 338 -16.70 -20.55 35.35
CA ILE A 338 -15.67 -21.06 34.44
C ILE A 338 -16.03 -22.49 34.00
N ASN A 339 -16.81 -22.59 32.93
CA ASN A 339 -17.28 -23.87 32.38
C ASN A 339 -16.34 -24.48 31.32
N ALA A 340 -15.16 -23.89 31.08
CA ALA A 340 -14.23 -24.35 30.05
C ALA A 340 -13.48 -25.64 30.44
N PHE A 341 -13.41 -25.95 31.74
CA PHE A 341 -12.70 -27.12 32.22
C PHE A 341 -13.63 -28.33 32.37
N SER A 342 -13.22 -29.46 31.80
CA SER A 342 -13.80 -30.77 32.12
C SER A 342 -13.47 -31.18 33.55
N ARG A 343 -12.33 -30.68 34.06
CA ARG A 343 -11.83 -30.97 35.40
C ARG A 343 -10.91 -29.86 35.90
N ALA A 344 -10.99 -29.54 37.18
CA ALA A 344 -10.04 -28.65 37.84
C ALA A 344 -9.41 -29.32 39.07
N PHE A 345 -8.10 -29.19 39.22
CA PHE A 345 -7.36 -29.56 40.41
C PHE A 345 -7.01 -28.30 41.21
N VAL A 346 -7.45 -28.25 42.47
CA VAL A 346 -7.13 -27.15 43.39
C VAL A 346 -6.33 -27.72 44.54
N LEU A 347 -5.10 -27.22 44.72
CA LEU A 347 -4.18 -27.66 45.77
C LEU A 347 -4.00 -26.54 46.79
N VAL A 348 -4.23 -26.83 48.07
CA VAL A 348 -4.07 -25.85 49.13
C VAL A 348 -3.14 -26.42 50.19
N ASP A 349 -1.96 -25.81 50.33
CA ASP A 349 -1.00 -26.16 51.37
C ASP A 349 -1.29 -25.38 52.66
N ALA A 350 -1.13 -26.04 53.81
CA ALA A 350 -1.25 -25.44 55.14
C ALA A 350 -2.55 -24.65 55.38
N LEU A 351 -3.69 -25.20 54.95
CA LEU A 351 -5.01 -24.53 55.07
C LEU A 351 -5.34 -24.11 56.51
N ASP A 352 -4.80 -24.82 57.51
CA ASP A 352 -4.91 -24.50 58.94
C ASP A 352 -4.21 -23.20 59.35
N GLU A 353 -3.31 -22.67 58.52
CA GLU A 353 -2.63 -21.39 58.75
C GLU A 353 -3.38 -20.18 58.19
N CYS A 354 -4.48 -20.40 57.46
CA CYS A 354 -5.33 -19.34 56.93
C CYS A 354 -6.32 -18.84 58.01
N GLN A 355 -6.59 -17.52 58.06
CA GLN A 355 -7.40 -16.94 59.16
C GLN A 355 -8.84 -17.47 59.16
N THR A 356 -9.26 -18.14 60.24
CA THR A 356 -10.67 -18.40 60.52
C THR A 356 -11.33 -17.13 61.06
N SER A 357 -12.13 -16.45 60.23
CA SER A 357 -13.11 -15.51 60.75
C SER A 357 -14.20 -16.29 61.51
N ASN A 358 -14.12 -16.24 62.84
CA ASN A 358 -15.07 -16.77 63.84
C ASN A 358 -15.36 -18.30 63.82
N GLU A 359 -14.91 -18.97 64.89
CA GLU A 359 -15.44 -20.22 65.46
C GLU A 359 -15.79 -21.38 64.50
N CYS A 360 -14.76 -22.07 64.00
CA CYS A 360 -14.85 -23.53 63.85
C CYS A 360 -13.46 -24.14 63.93
N ARG A 361 -13.12 -24.65 65.13
CA ARG A 361 -12.06 -25.64 65.27
C ARG A 361 -12.65 -26.98 64.82
N LEU A 362 -12.07 -27.56 63.77
CA LEU A 362 -12.26 -28.97 63.42
C LEU A 362 -11.67 -29.87 64.50
#